data_AF-A0A953LGE3-F1
#
_entry.id   AF-A0A953LGE3-F1
#
_cell.length_a   1.000
_cell.length_b   1.000
_cell.length_c   1.000
_cell.angle_alpha   90.00
_cell.angle_beta   90.00
_cell.angle_gamma   90.00
#
_symmetry.space_group_name_H-M   'P 1'
#
loop_
_entity.id
_entity.type
_entity.pdbx_description
1 polymer ?
#
loop_
_entity_poly.entity_id
_entity_poly.type
_entity_poly.pdbx_seq_one_letter_code
_entity_poly.pdbx_strand_id
1 'polypeptide(L)'
;MRVCETVSLTIRDGRGRTVGTLSISLPGQTSATSTPPPLIDLRGDPALDPALPPVQLLEGAEYRYAFQPEDGFDLPIRVEPRELFSPDSADWRTGRMRPGLYTGTLTIVVLSGGRQLGTALVEVRSLKLDYLNEYRWMLEQIADSMAELIMERFAPTEQRFRFDQTAEATTLYTRFAMLKWLFSGEAFEAAIHQILAQPHRAWSEETEWRKPGQPIRACARVTRSLARPGPREYGDSPLPFTALPKHIAVPRTEETLDTPEYAKPASNDSTSARPTDMLDTPPFLVHVG
;
A
#
# COMPACT_ATOMS: atom_id res chain seq x y z
N MET A 1 18.39 -34.27 -11.48
CA MET A 1 18.51 -33.12 -10.56
C MET A 1 19.53 -33.46 -9.50
N ARG A 2 20.54 -32.62 -9.28
CA ARG A 2 21.50 -32.80 -8.18
C ARG A 2 21.33 -31.69 -7.16
N VAL A 3 21.15 -32.07 -5.89
CA VAL A 3 21.18 -31.14 -4.76
C VAL A 3 22.63 -30.94 -4.36
N CYS A 4 23.07 -29.70 -4.17
CA CYS A 4 24.48 -29.37 -3.98
C CYS A 4 24.71 -28.44 -2.79
N GLU A 5 25.84 -28.61 -2.11
CA GLU A 5 26.35 -27.64 -1.13
C GLU A 5 27.22 -26.56 -1.78
N THR A 6 27.78 -26.85 -2.95
CA THR A 6 28.63 -25.96 -3.72
C THR A 6 28.45 -26.23 -5.20
N VAL A 7 28.47 -25.18 -6.01
CA VAL A 7 28.46 -25.24 -7.47
C VAL A 7 29.45 -24.23 -8.04
N SER A 8 30.07 -24.58 -9.18
CA SER A 8 30.97 -23.69 -9.90
C SER A 8 30.36 -23.26 -11.24
N LEU A 9 30.40 -21.95 -11.48
CA LEU A 9 29.96 -21.27 -12.69
C LEU A 9 31.17 -20.73 -13.43
N THR A 10 31.25 -21.02 -14.73
CA THR A 10 32.28 -20.43 -15.60
C THR A 10 31.84 -19.03 -16.00
N ILE A 11 32.65 -18.02 -15.69
CA ILE A 11 32.43 -16.65 -16.17
C ILE A 11 33.04 -16.55 -17.56
N ARG A 12 32.22 -16.15 -18.54
CA ARG A 12 32.65 -16.03 -19.95
C ARG A 12 32.57 -14.60 -20.45
N ASP A 13 33.56 -14.19 -21.24
CA ASP A 13 33.52 -12.91 -21.95
C ASP A 13 32.55 -12.94 -23.15
N GLY A 14 32.36 -11.79 -23.81
CA GLY A 14 31.50 -11.69 -25.00
C GLY A 14 32.00 -12.49 -26.21
N ARG A 15 33.18 -13.12 -26.15
CA ARG A 15 33.75 -14.03 -27.15
C ARG A 15 33.68 -15.50 -26.71
N GLY A 16 33.06 -15.78 -25.56
CA GLY A 16 32.92 -17.12 -24.99
C GLY A 16 34.15 -17.65 -24.24
N ARG A 17 35.23 -16.84 -24.12
CA ARG A 17 36.45 -17.22 -23.40
C ARG A 17 36.20 -17.19 -21.90
N THR A 18 36.75 -18.17 -21.19
CA THR A 18 36.71 -18.19 -19.73
C THR A 18 37.61 -17.08 -19.17
N VAL A 19 37.07 -16.28 -18.25
CA VAL A 19 37.84 -15.25 -17.52
C VAL A 19 38.02 -15.59 -16.03
N GLY A 20 37.30 -16.60 -15.55
CA GLY A 20 37.39 -17.09 -14.19
C GLY A 20 36.23 -18.01 -13.82
N THR A 21 36.26 -18.50 -12.60
CA THR A 21 35.23 -19.36 -12.02
C THR A 21 34.61 -18.70 -10.80
N LEU A 22 33.28 -18.61 -10.78
CA LEU A 22 32.51 -18.18 -9.62
C LEU A 22 31.94 -19.42 -8.93
N SER A 23 32.38 -19.70 -7.71
CA SER A 23 31.74 -20.70 -6.86
C SER A 23 30.64 -20.07 -6.01
N ILE A 24 29.52 -20.78 -5.90
CA ILE A 24 28.40 -20.44 -5.01
C ILE A 24 28.21 -21.63 -4.07
N SER A 25 28.15 -21.36 -2.76
CA SER A 25 28.04 -22.40 -1.75
C SER A 25 27.08 -22.03 -0.63
N LEU A 26 26.58 -23.05 0.06
CA LEU A 26 25.72 -22.87 1.22
C LEU A 26 26.54 -22.38 2.44
N PRO A 27 26.04 -21.41 3.21
CA PRO A 27 26.69 -21.00 4.45
C PRO A 27 26.58 -22.12 5.51
N GLY A 28 27.55 -22.18 6.42
CA GLY A 28 27.97 -23.43 7.09
C GLY A 28 26.93 -24.27 7.86
N GLN A 29 25.75 -23.75 8.18
CA GLN A 29 24.67 -24.53 8.85
C GLN A 29 23.48 -24.84 7.93
N THR A 30 23.48 -24.35 6.69
CA THR A 30 22.37 -24.54 5.76
C THR A 30 22.44 -25.95 5.17
N SER A 31 21.42 -26.76 5.46
CA SER A 31 21.31 -28.10 4.89
C SER A 31 20.97 -28.02 3.40
N ALA A 32 21.76 -28.71 2.56
CA ALA A 32 21.43 -28.85 1.15
C ALA A 32 20.11 -29.60 0.92
N THR A 33 19.74 -30.48 1.86
CA THR A 33 18.54 -31.33 1.76
C THR A 33 17.27 -30.69 2.33
N SER A 34 17.26 -29.37 2.58
CA SER A 34 16.01 -28.69 2.95
C SER A 34 14.94 -28.87 1.86
N THR A 35 13.67 -28.71 2.23
CA THR A 35 12.56 -28.75 1.30
C THR A 35 11.92 -27.36 1.21
N PRO A 36 12.01 -26.66 0.07
CA PRO A 36 12.74 -27.03 -1.14
C PRO A 36 14.28 -26.92 -0.97
N PRO A 37 15.07 -27.65 -1.78
CA PRO A 37 16.54 -27.60 -1.70
C PRO A 37 17.00 -26.21 -2.11
N PRO A 38 18.00 -25.60 -1.43
CA PRO A 38 18.36 -24.22 -1.66
C PRO A 38 19.23 -24.06 -2.92
N LEU A 39 20.03 -25.06 -3.25
CA LEU A 39 20.93 -25.04 -4.41
C LEU A 39 20.81 -26.35 -5.18
N ILE A 40 20.47 -26.24 -6.46
CA ILE A 40 20.37 -27.38 -7.36
C ILE A 40 21.19 -27.16 -8.63
N ASP A 41 21.76 -28.25 -9.12
CA ASP A 41 22.45 -28.34 -10.40
C ASP A 41 21.70 -29.33 -11.30
N LEU A 42 21.13 -28.79 -12.38
CA LEU A 42 20.40 -29.51 -13.41
C LEU A 42 21.23 -29.73 -14.68
N ARG A 43 22.55 -29.47 -14.65
CA ARG A 43 23.42 -29.77 -15.80
C ARG A 43 23.33 -31.26 -16.14
N GLY A 44 22.92 -31.57 -17.37
CA GLY A 44 22.71 -32.93 -17.86
C GLY A 44 21.40 -33.58 -17.43
N ASP A 45 20.48 -32.83 -16.80
CA ASP A 45 19.13 -33.31 -16.51
C ASP A 45 18.25 -33.22 -17.77
N PRO A 46 17.66 -34.33 -18.26
CA PRO A 46 16.79 -34.31 -19.44
C PRO A 46 15.46 -33.58 -19.20
N ALA A 47 15.05 -33.36 -17.95
CA ALA A 47 13.82 -32.64 -17.62
C ALA A 47 14.00 -31.12 -17.51
N LEU A 48 15.24 -30.62 -17.64
CA LEU A 48 15.52 -29.19 -17.64
C LEU A 48 14.92 -28.54 -18.90
N ASP A 49 14.13 -27.49 -18.72
CA ASP A 49 13.75 -26.60 -19.81
C ASP A 49 15.02 -25.96 -20.41
N PRO A 50 15.31 -26.14 -21.72
CA PRO A 50 16.48 -25.56 -22.37
C PRO A 50 16.57 -24.03 -22.28
N ALA A 51 15.46 -23.34 -22.01
CA ALA A 51 15.43 -21.90 -21.81
C ALA A 51 15.97 -21.45 -20.44
N LEU A 52 16.07 -22.37 -19.46
CA LEU A 52 16.46 -22.04 -18.09
C LEU A 52 17.95 -22.33 -17.83
N PRO A 53 18.63 -21.45 -17.06
CA PRO A 53 19.93 -21.78 -16.53
C PRO A 53 19.88 -23.07 -15.68
N PRO A 54 20.85 -23.98 -15.85
CA PRO A 54 20.83 -25.28 -15.18
C PRO A 54 21.18 -25.19 -13.70
N VAL A 55 21.92 -24.17 -13.28
CA VAL A 55 22.22 -23.92 -11.88
C VAL A 55 21.12 -23.03 -11.31
N GLN A 56 20.42 -23.53 -10.28
CA GLN A 56 19.28 -22.83 -9.71
C GLN A 56 19.42 -22.61 -8.21
N LEU A 57 19.18 -21.37 -7.81
CA LEU A 57 19.12 -20.88 -6.44
C LEU A 57 17.66 -20.85 -5.96
N LEU A 58 17.47 -20.59 -4.68
CA LEU A 58 16.19 -20.42 -4.03
C LEU A 58 16.08 -18.96 -3.56
N GLU A 59 14.93 -18.33 -3.80
CA GLU A 59 14.64 -17.02 -3.24
C GLU A 59 14.68 -17.06 -1.70
N GLY A 60 14.99 -15.94 -1.07
CA GLY A 60 15.06 -15.80 0.40
C GLY A 60 16.25 -16.51 1.05
N ALA A 61 17.00 -17.34 0.33
CA ALA A 61 18.20 -18.00 0.84
C ALA A 61 19.44 -17.09 0.81
N GLU A 62 20.42 -17.44 1.63
CA GLU A 62 21.75 -16.81 1.66
C GLU A 62 22.79 -17.80 1.16
N TYR A 63 23.75 -17.30 0.38
CA TYR A 63 24.86 -18.07 -0.17
C TYR A 63 26.19 -17.37 0.12
N ARG A 64 27.28 -18.13 0.06
CA ARG A 64 28.63 -17.59 -0.09
C ARG A 64 29.02 -17.64 -1.56
N TYR A 65 29.76 -16.62 -1.99
CA TYR A 65 30.38 -16.63 -3.31
C TYR A 65 31.90 -16.52 -3.18
N ALA A 66 32.62 -17.14 -4.09
CA ALA A 66 34.04 -16.90 -4.30
C ALA A 66 34.38 -16.88 -5.78
N PHE A 67 35.03 -15.82 -6.23
CA PHE A 67 35.51 -15.66 -7.60
C PHE A 67 37.01 -15.95 -7.67
N GLN A 68 37.36 -16.91 -8.51
CA GLN A 68 38.74 -17.24 -8.85
C GLN A 68 39.01 -16.82 -10.30
N PRO A 69 39.83 -15.78 -10.53
CA PRO A 69 40.23 -15.38 -11.88
C PRO A 69 41.10 -16.45 -12.56
N GLU A 70 41.08 -16.45 -13.90
CA GLU A 70 42.11 -17.14 -14.69
C GLU A 70 43.47 -16.41 -14.59
N ASP A 71 44.55 -17.11 -14.97
CA ASP A 71 45.90 -16.57 -14.93
C ASP A 71 46.00 -15.25 -15.72
N GLY A 72 46.63 -14.24 -15.11
CA GLY A 72 46.79 -12.90 -15.67
C GLY A 72 45.72 -11.87 -15.27
N PHE A 73 44.70 -12.28 -14.49
CA PHE A 73 43.69 -11.38 -13.92
C PHE A 73 43.86 -11.23 -12.40
N ASP A 74 44.89 -10.51 -11.95
CA ASP A 74 45.07 -10.23 -10.52
C ASP A 74 44.61 -8.82 -10.12
N LEU A 75 43.34 -8.53 -10.38
CA LEU A 75 42.73 -7.24 -10.06
C LEU A 75 41.57 -7.41 -9.07
N PRO A 76 41.25 -6.37 -8.28
CA PRO A 76 39.96 -6.27 -7.61
C PRO A 76 38.82 -6.35 -8.62
N ILE A 77 37.75 -7.01 -8.21
CA ILE A 77 36.54 -7.13 -9.03
C ILE A 77 35.39 -6.32 -8.42
N ARG A 78 34.29 -6.24 -9.16
CA ARG A 78 32.95 -5.96 -8.64
C ARG A 78 31.99 -6.96 -9.27
N VAL A 79 30.87 -7.20 -8.62
CA VAL A 79 29.84 -8.13 -9.09
C VAL A 79 28.51 -7.37 -9.15
N GLU A 80 27.80 -7.50 -10.27
CA GLU A 80 26.46 -6.97 -10.47
C GLU A 80 25.42 -8.11 -10.60
N PRO A 81 24.17 -7.92 -10.14
CA PRO A 81 23.63 -6.70 -9.54
C PRO A 81 24.14 -6.46 -8.11
N ARG A 82 24.68 -5.28 -7.83
CA ARG A 82 25.41 -4.96 -6.59
C ARG A 82 24.61 -5.22 -5.32
N GLU A 83 23.31 -4.97 -5.33
CA GLU A 83 22.40 -5.14 -4.20
C GLU A 83 22.28 -6.59 -3.72
N LEU A 84 22.62 -7.56 -4.58
CA LEU A 84 22.57 -8.98 -4.24
C LEU A 84 23.85 -9.47 -3.57
N PHE A 85 24.93 -8.68 -3.59
CA PHE A 85 26.25 -9.10 -3.12
C PHE A 85 26.75 -8.25 -1.95
N SER A 86 27.23 -8.90 -0.90
CA SER A 86 27.92 -8.27 0.22
C SER A 86 29.35 -8.83 0.29
N PRO A 87 30.37 -8.09 -0.16
CA PRO A 87 31.75 -8.58 -0.16
C PRO A 87 32.30 -8.71 1.26
N ASP A 88 33.02 -9.81 1.53
CA ASP A 88 33.74 -10.03 2.78
C ASP A 88 35.23 -9.64 2.66
N SER A 89 35.71 -9.37 1.44
CA SER A 89 37.09 -8.99 1.13
C SER A 89 37.19 -7.67 0.36
N ALA A 90 38.31 -6.96 0.52
CA ALA A 90 38.54 -5.68 -0.16
C ALA A 90 38.65 -5.79 -1.69
N ASP A 91 39.08 -6.96 -2.19
CA ASP A 91 39.16 -7.29 -3.61
C ASP A 91 37.83 -7.78 -4.21
N TRP A 92 36.77 -7.87 -3.37
CA TRP A 92 35.43 -8.37 -3.71
C TRP A 92 35.38 -9.80 -4.23
N ARG A 93 36.48 -10.56 -4.13
CA ARG A 93 36.53 -11.93 -4.62
C ARG A 93 35.71 -12.89 -3.78
N THR A 94 35.45 -12.58 -2.51
CA THR A 94 34.62 -13.41 -1.65
C THR A 94 33.55 -12.59 -0.95
N GLY A 95 32.46 -13.25 -0.58
CA GLY A 95 31.40 -12.60 0.19
C GLY A 95 30.12 -13.41 0.26
N ARG A 96 29.02 -12.70 0.53
CA ARG A 96 27.66 -13.22 0.59
C ARG A 96 26.88 -12.84 -0.67
N MET A 97 26.03 -13.74 -1.13
CA MET A 97 25.04 -13.49 -2.18
C MET A 97 23.64 -13.77 -1.62
N ARG A 98 22.71 -12.82 -1.79
CA ARG A 98 21.32 -12.92 -1.30
C ARG A 98 20.37 -12.56 -2.43
N PRO A 99 19.75 -13.54 -3.10
CA PRO A 99 18.76 -13.27 -4.13
C PRO A 99 17.52 -12.54 -3.64
N GLY A 100 17.25 -12.51 -2.32
CA GLY A 100 16.07 -11.80 -1.79
C GLY A 100 14.78 -12.35 -2.40
N LEU A 101 13.96 -11.47 -2.98
CA LEU A 101 12.72 -11.82 -3.69
C LEU A 101 12.87 -11.81 -5.22
N TYR A 102 14.10 -11.69 -5.74
CA TYR A 102 14.35 -11.64 -7.17
C TYR A 102 14.27 -13.05 -7.75
N THR A 103 13.21 -13.34 -8.49
CA THR A 103 12.97 -14.63 -9.15
C THR A 103 13.22 -14.57 -10.66
N GLY A 104 13.46 -15.73 -11.29
CA GLY A 104 13.77 -15.83 -12.70
C GLY A 104 15.28 -15.87 -12.98
N THR A 105 15.64 -15.67 -14.26
CA THR A 105 17.03 -15.75 -14.70
C THR A 105 17.83 -14.53 -14.26
N LEU A 106 18.82 -14.77 -13.38
CA LEU A 106 19.75 -13.79 -12.89
C LEU A 106 21.05 -13.82 -13.71
N THR A 107 21.41 -12.67 -14.27
CA THR A 107 22.70 -12.47 -14.93
C THR A 107 23.70 -11.88 -13.94
N ILE A 108 24.72 -12.67 -13.61
CA ILE A 108 25.84 -12.23 -12.76
C ILE A 108 26.92 -11.66 -13.66
N VAL A 109 27.27 -10.39 -13.47
CA VAL A 109 28.31 -9.71 -14.25
C VAL A 109 29.53 -9.46 -13.37
N VAL A 110 30.71 -9.90 -13.83
CA VAL A 110 31.98 -9.59 -13.16
C VAL A 110 32.65 -8.43 -13.88
N LEU A 111 32.99 -7.40 -13.12
CA LEU A 111 33.63 -6.16 -13.58
C LEU A 111 35.03 -6.03 -12.96
N SER A 112 35.96 -5.41 -13.67
CA SER A 112 37.20 -4.90 -13.08
C SER A 112 37.53 -3.53 -13.67
N GLY A 113 37.87 -2.57 -12.81
CA GLY A 113 38.13 -1.18 -13.23
C GLY A 113 36.96 -0.52 -14.00
N GLY A 114 35.72 -0.95 -13.76
CA GLY A 114 34.53 -0.47 -14.48
C GLY A 114 34.27 -1.15 -15.83
N ARG A 115 35.13 -2.09 -16.25
CA ARG A 115 34.97 -2.86 -17.48
C ARG A 115 34.43 -4.26 -17.17
N GLN A 116 33.45 -4.71 -17.96
CA GLN A 116 32.94 -6.09 -17.88
C GLN A 116 34.02 -7.08 -18.32
N LEU A 117 34.34 -8.02 -17.43
CA LEU A 117 35.19 -9.18 -17.72
C LEU A 117 34.36 -10.31 -18.34
N GLY A 118 33.18 -10.58 -17.78
CA GLY A 118 32.31 -11.62 -18.28
C GLY A 118 31.06 -11.82 -17.45
N THR A 119 30.27 -12.83 -17.83
CA THR A 119 28.97 -13.12 -17.22
C THR A 119 28.77 -14.61 -16.94
N ALA A 120 27.90 -14.90 -15.98
CA ALA A 120 27.28 -16.20 -15.80
C ALA A 120 25.78 -16.05 -15.53
N LEU A 121 25.01 -17.10 -15.83
CA LEU A 121 23.56 -17.14 -15.63
C LEU A 121 23.23 -18.16 -14.55
N VAL A 122 22.30 -17.80 -13.67
CA VAL A 122 21.66 -18.72 -12.71
C VAL A 122 20.16 -18.47 -12.71
N GLU A 123 19.37 -19.48 -12.38
CA GLU A 123 17.92 -19.33 -12.20
C GLU A 123 17.62 -19.14 -10.72
N VAL A 124 16.75 -18.20 -10.35
CA VAL A 124 16.27 -18.07 -8.97
C VAL A 124 14.83 -18.56 -8.88
N ARG A 125 14.64 -19.68 -8.19
CA ARG A 125 13.32 -20.30 -8.01
C ARG A 125 12.56 -19.63 -6.87
N SER A 126 11.25 -19.48 -7.05
CA SER A 126 10.36 -19.04 -5.99
C SER A 126 10.08 -20.14 -4.97
N LEU A 127 9.98 -19.77 -3.70
CA LEU A 127 9.55 -20.59 -2.58
C LEU A 127 8.02 -20.76 -2.58
N LYS A 128 7.27 -19.88 -3.26
CA LYS A 128 5.81 -19.70 -3.20
C LYS A 128 4.95 -20.85 -3.73
N LEU A 129 5.49 -22.06 -3.87
CA LEU A 129 4.67 -23.24 -4.20
C LEU A 129 3.59 -23.51 -3.12
N ASP A 130 3.76 -23.00 -1.89
CA ASP A 130 2.78 -23.14 -0.79
C ASP A 130 1.95 -21.87 -0.50
N TYR A 131 2.15 -20.79 -1.25
CA TYR A 131 1.47 -19.50 -1.03
C TYR A 131 -0.05 -19.64 -1.00
N LEU A 132 -0.61 -20.52 -1.83
CA LEU A 132 -2.06 -20.71 -1.90
C LEU A 132 -2.63 -21.36 -0.62
N ASN A 133 -1.88 -22.28 0.00
CA ASN A 133 -2.31 -22.96 1.22
C ASN A 133 -2.09 -22.05 2.44
N GLU A 134 -0.96 -21.36 2.52
CA GLU A 134 -0.69 -20.34 3.54
C GLU A 134 -1.75 -19.22 3.50
N TYR A 135 -2.14 -18.78 2.30
CA TYR A 135 -3.21 -17.81 2.10
C TYR A 135 -4.57 -18.33 2.54
N ARG A 136 -4.91 -19.59 2.23
CA ARG A 136 -6.16 -20.22 2.68
C ARG A 136 -6.22 -20.35 4.20
N TRP A 137 -5.14 -20.80 4.83
CA TRP A 137 -5.06 -20.93 6.28
C TRP A 137 -5.20 -19.56 6.98
N MET A 138 -4.56 -18.51 6.44
CA MET A 138 -4.74 -17.14 6.92
C MET A 138 -6.19 -16.65 6.77
N LEU A 139 -6.85 -16.94 5.63
CA LEU A 139 -8.26 -16.60 5.45
C LEU A 139 -9.18 -17.35 6.40
N GLU A 140 -8.90 -18.62 6.68
CA GLU A 140 -9.64 -19.43 7.66
C GLU A 140 -9.51 -18.84 9.07
N GLN A 141 -8.30 -18.45 9.50
CA GLN A 141 -8.09 -17.81 10.80
C GLN A 141 -8.78 -16.43 10.92
N ILE A 142 -8.80 -15.64 9.85
CA ILE A 142 -9.55 -14.37 9.81
C ILE A 142 -11.05 -14.63 9.87
N ALA A 143 -11.55 -15.63 9.14
CA ALA A 143 -12.97 -15.99 9.15
C ALA A 143 -13.42 -16.47 10.54
N ASP A 144 -12.62 -17.30 11.21
CA ASP A 144 -12.88 -17.75 12.58
C ASP A 144 -12.91 -16.56 13.56
N SER A 145 -11.92 -15.67 13.48
CA SER A 145 -11.86 -14.47 14.33
C SER A 145 -13.08 -13.56 14.11
N MET A 146 -13.54 -13.42 12.86
CA MET A 146 -14.73 -12.64 12.51
C MET A 146 -16.02 -13.33 12.96
N ALA A 147 -16.10 -14.66 12.88
CA ALA A 147 -17.23 -15.42 13.38
C ALA A 147 -17.37 -15.27 14.90
N GLU A 148 -16.26 -15.35 15.66
CA GLU A 148 -16.24 -15.07 17.09
C GLU A 148 -16.72 -13.64 17.40
N LEU A 149 -16.21 -12.64 16.67
CA LEU A 149 -16.61 -11.23 16.81
C LEU A 149 -18.10 -10.99 16.51
N ILE A 150 -18.64 -11.66 15.49
CA ILE A 150 -20.06 -11.59 15.14
C ILE A 150 -20.90 -12.25 16.22
N MET A 151 -20.49 -13.41 16.74
CA MET A 151 -21.16 -14.09 17.85
C MET A 151 -21.14 -13.23 19.12
N GLU A 152 -20.04 -12.55 19.41
CA GLU A 152 -19.91 -11.61 20.53
C GLU A 152 -20.84 -10.38 20.35
N ARG A 153 -21.05 -9.90 19.12
CA ARG A 153 -21.99 -8.80 18.82
C ARG A 153 -23.46 -9.16 19.06
N PHE A 154 -23.81 -10.44 18.96
CA PHE A 154 -25.16 -10.94 19.28
C PHE A 154 -25.29 -11.43 20.73
N ALA A 155 -24.21 -11.34 21.53
CA ALA A 155 -24.32 -11.51 22.96
C ALA A 155 -25.19 -10.39 23.55
N PRO A 156 -25.93 -10.63 24.65
CA PRO A 156 -26.97 -9.71 25.16
C PRO A 156 -26.49 -8.32 25.62
N THR A 157 -25.20 -8.01 25.48
CA THR A 157 -24.56 -6.79 26.02
C THR A 157 -23.83 -6.06 24.90
N GLU A 158 -24.23 -4.82 24.59
CA GLU A 158 -23.54 -3.96 23.62
C GLU A 158 -22.15 -3.54 24.14
N GLN A 159 -21.07 -4.02 23.53
CA GLN A 159 -19.74 -3.48 23.71
C GLN A 159 -19.37 -2.52 22.58
N ARG A 160 -19.10 -1.25 22.94
CA ARG A 160 -18.55 -0.25 22.03
C ARG A 160 -17.07 -0.54 21.78
N PHE A 161 -16.74 -1.09 20.62
CA PHE A 161 -15.34 -1.22 20.19
C PHE A 161 -14.77 0.15 19.79
N ARG A 162 -13.67 0.55 20.44
CA ARG A 162 -12.76 1.58 19.91
C ARG A 162 -11.65 0.84 19.17
N PHE A 163 -11.48 1.12 17.88
CA PHE A 163 -10.31 0.68 17.14
C PHE A 163 -9.05 1.24 17.81
N ASP A 164 -8.20 0.36 18.31
CA ASP A 164 -6.87 0.71 18.79
C ASP A 164 -5.92 0.78 17.59
N GLN A 165 -5.46 1.99 17.25
CA GLN A 165 -4.51 2.21 16.15
C GLN A 165 -3.07 1.82 16.53
N THR A 166 -2.83 1.41 17.80
CA THR A 166 -1.51 1.04 18.32
C THR A 166 -1.24 -0.46 18.31
N ALA A 167 -2.23 -1.29 17.98
CA ALA A 167 -2.01 -2.71 17.75
C ALA A 167 -1.14 -2.89 16.49
N GLU A 168 0.05 -3.45 16.68
CA GLU A 168 1.03 -3.74 15.63
C GLU A 168 0.36 -4.40 14.43
N ALA A 169 0.43 -3.75 13.29
CA ALA A 169 -0.10 -4.27 12.04
C ALA A 169 0.73 -5.48 11.62
N THR A 170 0.19 -6.68 11.79
CA THR A 170 0.59 -7.87 11.05
C THR A 170 0.33 -7.61 9.56
N THR A 171 1.35 -7.02 8.93
CA THR A 171 1.58 -6.67 7.52
C THR A 171 0.57 -5.73 6.83
N LEU A 172 1.11 -4.76 6.09
CA LEU A 172 0.38 -3.85 5.16
C LEU A 172 -0.56 -4.60 4.22
N TYR A 173 -0.22 -5.85 3.89
CA TYR A 173 -1.05 -6.73 3.06
C TYR A 173 -2.39 -7.07 3.71
N THR A 174 -2.44 -7.29 5.03
CA THR A 174 -3.69 -7.55 5.76
C THR A 174 -4.61 -6.35 5.73
N ARG A 175 -4.07 -5.14 5.92
CA ARG A 175 -4.83 -3.88 5.76
C ARG A 175 -5.36 -3.74 4.33
N PHE A 176 -4.54 -4.03 3.34
CA PHE A 176 -4.95 -4.02 1.95
C PHE A 176 -6.03 -5.07 1.64
N ALA A 177 -5.90 -6.30 2.15
CA ALA A 177 -6.85 -7.38 1.91
C ALA A 177 -8.20 -7.10 2.60
N MET A 178 -8.17 -6.55 3.82
CA MET A 178 -9.36 -6.09 4.53
C MET A 178 -10.07 -4.96 3.76
N LEU A 179 -9.32 -3.96 3.28
CA LEU A 179 -9.88 -2.90 2.44
C LEU A 179 -10.43 -3.46 1.13
N LYS A 180 -9.71 -4.37 0.48
CA LYS A 180 -10.16 -5.04 -0.75
C LYS A 180 -11.47 -5.77 -0.51
N TRP A 181 -11.59 -6.55 0.57
CA TRP A 181 -12.83 -7.26 0.90
C TRP A 181 -13.98 -6.29 1.19
N LEU A 182 -13.75 -5.24 1.98
CA LEU A 182 -14.75 -4.21 2.26
C LEU A 182 -15.26 -3.54 0.98
N PHE A 183 -14.36 -3.25 0.04
CA PHE A 183 -14.70 -2.64 -1.25
C PHE A 183 -15.24 -3.64 -2.29
N SER A 184 -15.10 -4.94 -2.07
CA SER A 184 -15.57 -6.00 -2.97
C SER A 184 -16.89 -6.63 -2.51
N GLY A 185 -17.48 -6.14 -1.41
CA GLY A 185 -18.74 -6.64 -0.89
C GLY A 185 -19.95 -6.01 -1.58
N GLU A 186 -21.04 -6.78 -1.72
CA GLU A 186 -22.30 -6.33 -2.32
C GLU A 186 -22.88 -5.09 -1.62
N ALA A 187 -22.64 -4.94 -0.31
CA ALA A 187 -23.08 -3.76 0.44
C ALA A 187 -22.37 -2.47 -0.01
N PHE A 188 -21.10 -2.56 -0.40
CA PHE A 188 -20.35 -1.41 -0.91
C PHE A 188 -20.79 -1.06 -2.33
N GLU A 189 -20.96 -2.05 -3.21
CA GLU A 189 -21.52 -1.82 -4.54
C GLU A 189 -22.92 -1.21 -4.46
N ALA A 190 -23.79 -1.71 -3.57
CA ALA A 190 -25.11 -1.14 -3.35
C ALA A 190 -25.03 0.32 -2.87
N ALA A 191 -24.10 0.65 -1.97
CA ALA A 191 -23.89 2.02 -1.51
C ALA A 191 -23.38 2.94 -2.62
N ILE A 192 -22.45 2.48 -3.46
CA ILE A 192 -21.97 3.23 -4.62
C ILE A 192 -23.08 3.41 -5.65
N HIS A 193 -23.86 2.36 -5.94
CA HIS A 193 -25.03 2.45 -6.81
C HIS A 193 -26.06 3.44 -6.28
N GLN A 194 -26.29 3.49 -4.97
CA GLN A 194 -27.18 4.46 -4.34
C GLN A 194 -26.67 5.90 -4.53
N ILE A 195 -25.36 6.13 -4.34
CA ILE A 195 -24.73 7.45 -4.53
C ILE A 195 -24.77 7.87 -6.01
N LEU A 196 -24.44 6.95 -6.93
CA LEU A 196 -24.43 7.21 -8.38
C LEU A 196 -25.82 7.32 -9.00
N ALA A 197 -26.83 6.65 -8.42
CA ALA A 197 -28.22 6.78 -8.85
C ALA A 197 -28.85 8.10 -8.39
N GLN A 198 -28.29 8.72 -7.34
CA GLN A 198 -28.78 9.95 -6.74
C GLN A 198 -27.66 10.99 -6.55
N PRO A 199 -26.86 11.32 -7.59
CA PRO A 199 -25.66 12.14 -7.44
C PRO A 199 -25.98 13.61 -7.15
N HIS A 200 -27.21 14.03 -7.43
CA HIS A 200 -27.77 15.36 -7.19
C HIS A 200 -28.52 15.45 -5.85
N ARG A 201 -28.47 14.38 -5.04
CA ARG A 201 -29.18 14.30 -3.75
C ARG A 201 -28.20 14.63 -2.63
N ALA A 202 -28.12 15.90 -2.29
CA ALA A 202 -27.39 16.35 -1.11
C ALA A 202 -28.36 16.47 0.07
N TRP A 203 -27.97 15.91 1.21
CA TRP A 203 -28.64 16.19 2.47
C TRP A 203 -28.06 17.48 3.02
N SER A 204 -28.76 18.60 2.80
CA SER A 204 -28.44 19.85 3.49
C SER A 204 -29.11 19.86 4.85
N GLU A 205 -28.30 20.01 5.91
CA GLU A 205 -28.84 20.28 7.23
C GLU A 205 -29.26 21.75 7.31
N GLU A 206 -30.56 22.02 7.25
CA GLU A 206 -31.09 23.35 7.55
C GLU A 206 -31.45 23.44 9.04
N THR A 207 -31.23 24.61 9.63
CA THR A 207 -31.64 24.88 11.01
C THR A 207 -33.04 25.48 11.01
N GLU A 208 -34.02 24.68 11.40
CA GLU A 208 -35.38 25.15 11.60
C GLU A 208 -35.55 25.70 13.03
N TRP A 209 -36.13 26.89 13.18
CA TRP A 209 -36.43 27.47 14.49
C TRP A 209 -37.84 27.11 14.92
N ARG A 210 -37.98 26.24 15.92
CA ARG A 210 -39.28 25.79 16.45
C ARG A 210 -39.59 26.37 17.82
N LYS A 211 -40.87 26.55 18.11
CA LYS A 211 -41.34 26.96 19.44
C LYS A 211 -41.30 25.77 20.42
N PRO A 212 -40.99 25.97 21.71
CA PRO A 212 -40.88 24.88 22.70
C PRO A 212 -42.13 24.00 22.88
N GLY A 213 -43.31 24.45 22.48
CA GLY A 213 -44.57 23.67 22.55
C GLY A 213 -44.82 22.75 21.36
N GLN A 214 -43.95 22.75 20.34
CA GLN A 214 -44.06 21.85 19.20
C GLN A 214 -43.30 20.54 19.45
N PRO A 215 -43.72 19.42 18.86
CA PRO A 215 -43.00 18.16 18.97
C PRO A 215 -41.60 18.28 18.32
N ILE A 216 -40.56 17.99 19.10
CA ILE A 216 -39.16 18.05 18.69
C ILE A 216 -38.48 16.72 19.05
N ARG A 217 -37.76 16.13 18.08
CA ARG A 217 -36.93 14.95 18.34
C ARG A 217 -35.71 15.36 19.16
N ALA A 218 -35.47 14.67 20.29
CA ALA A 218 -34.31 14.92 21.13
C ALA A 218 -33.02 14.54 20.40
N CYS A 219 -32.07 15.48 20.34
CA CYS A 219 -30.71 15.24 19.84
C CYS A 219 -29.72 16.20 20.52
N ALA A 220 -28.43 15.92 20.40
CA ALA A 220 -27.37 16.71 21.05
C ALA A 220 -27.37 18.20 20.66
N ARG A 221 -27.84 18.54 19.45
CA ARG A 221 -27.93 19.94 18.98
C ARG A 221 -29.11 20.68 19.64
N VAL A 222 -30.25 19.99 19.81
CA VAL A 222 -31.42 20.50 20.52
C VAL A 222 -31.10 20.71 22.00
N THR A 223 -30.47 19.72 22.67
CA THR A 223 -30.07 19.86 24.08
C THR A 223 -29.08 21.00 24.28
N ARG A 224 -28.13 21.18 23.35
CA ARG A 224 -27.22 22.33 23.35
C ARG A 224 -27.98 23.65 23.14
N SER A 225 -29.00 23.70 22.29
CA SER A 225 -29.83 24.89 22.07
C SER A 225 -30.61 25.29 23.33
N LEU A 226 -31.03 24.33 24.16
CA LEU A 226 -31.69 24.61 25.45
C LEU A 226 -30.74 25.28 26.45
N ALA A 227 -29.44 25.02 26.36
CA ALA A 227 -28.42 25.60 27.23
C ALA A 227 -27.83 26.92 26.70
N ARG A 228 -28.12 27.31 25.45
CA ARG A 228 -27.57 28.54 24.86
C ARG A 228 -28.18 29.81 25.48
N PRO A 229 -27.39 30.88 25.64
CA PRO A 229 -27.89 32.20 26.04
C PRO A 229 -28.73 32.82 24.92
N GLY A 230 -29.81 33.53 25.28
CA GLY A 230 -30.72 34.17 24.33
C GLY A 230 -32.09 34.50 24.95
N PRO A 231 -33.03 35.06 24.18
CA PRO A 231 -34.38 35.36 24.65
C PRO A 231 -35.11 34.10 25.14
N ARG A 232 -35.62 34.15 26.38
CA ARG A 232 -36.33 33.04 27.02
C ARG A 232 -37.76 33.42 27.40
N GLU A 233 -38.63 32.43 27.36
CA GLU A 233 -39.99 32.48 27.90
C GLU A 233 -40.06 31.64 29.16
N TYR A 234 -40.64 32.23 30.20
CA TYR A 234 -40.92 31.58 31.46
C TYR A 234 -42.31 30.97 31.39
N GLY A 235 -42.42 29.73 31.83
CA GLY A 235 -43.68 29.01 31.89
C GLY A 235 -43.54 27.76 32.74
N ASP A 236 -44.66 27.16 33.11
CA ASP A 236 -44.65 25.86 33.77
C ASP A 236 -44.21 24.79 32.78
N SER A 237 -42.98 24.32 32.94
CA SER A 237 -42.43 23.20 32.20
C SER A 237 -42.37 21.97 33.11
N PRO A 238 -42.74 20.77 32.63
CA PRO A 238 -42.49 19.52 33.35
C PRO A 238 -40.99 19.14 33.40
N LEU A 239 -40.12 19.91 32.73
CA LEU A 239 -38.66 19.75 32.75
C LEU A 239 -38.03 20.62 33.85
N PRO A 240 -36.81 20.31 34.34
CA PRO A 240 -36.14 21.05 35.41
C PRO A 240 -35.68 22.47 35.01
N PHE A 241 -36.21 23.03 33.93
CA PHE A 241 -35.86 24.35 33.42
C PHE A 241 -37.02 25.32 33.65
N THR A 242 -36.80 26.37 34.44
CA THR A 242 -37.79 27.43 34.72
C THR A 242 -38.05 28.36 33.53
N ALA A 243 -37.18 28.32 32.52
CA ALA A 243 -37.27 29.15 31.33
C ALA A 243 -36.77 28.39 30.10
N LEU A 244 -37.56 28.41 29.03
CA LEU A 244 -37.22 27.79 27.75
C LEU A 244 -36.86 28.87 26.72
N PRO A 245 -35.92 28.60 25.80
CA PRO A 245 -35.66 29.51 24.69
C PRO A 245 -36.94 29.78 23.88
N LYS A 246 -37.18 31.02 23.46
CA LYS A 246 -38.35 31.36 22.60
C LYS A 246 -38.38 30.54 21.31
N HIS A 247 -37.20 30.22 20.79
CA HIS A 247 -37.02 29.36 19.63
C HIS A 247 -35.88 28.36 19.89
N ILE A 248 -36.10 27.11 19.49
CA ILE A 248 -35.16 26.02 19.58
C ILE A 248 -34.67 25.74 18.16
N ALA A 249 -33.35 25.77 17.96
CA ALA A 249 -32.73 25.36 16.71
C ALA A 249 -32.79 23.84 16.59
N VAL A 250 -33.58 23.34 15.65
CA VAL A 250 -33.76 21.92 15.37
C VAL A 250 -33.09 21.62 14.02
N PRO A 251 -32.17 20.64 13.95
CA PRO A 251 -31.67 20.21 12.66
C PRO A 251 -32.79 19.52 11.89
N ARG A 252 -33.12 20.06 10.71
CA ARG A 252 -33.99 19.39 9.74
C ARG A 252 -33.15 19.00 8.54
N THR A 253 -33.22 17.73 8.19
CA THR A 253 -32.60 17.22 6.98
C THR A 253 -33.64 17.33 5.88
N GLU A 254 -33.42 18.24 4.93
CA GLU A 254 -34.21 18.33 3.72
C GLU A 254 -33.40 17.78 2.54
N GLU A 255 -34.13 17.17 1.61
CA GLU A 255 -33.58 16.70 0.35
C GLU A 255 -33.47 17.89 -0.60
N THR A 256 -32.25 18.36 -0.85
CA THR A 256 -32.01 19.44 -1.80
C THR A 256 -31.62 18.84 -3.15
N LEU A 257 -32.36 19.23 -4.19
CA LEU A 257 -32.11 18.90 -5.60
C LEU A 257 -31.50 20.12 -6.30
N ASP A 258 -30.33 20.59 -5.86
CA ASP A 258 -29.69 21.74 -6.48
C ASP A 258 -28.18 21.57 -6.56
N THR A 259 -27.66 21.57 -7.79
CA THR A 259 -26.22 21.61 -8.09
C THR A 259 -25.94 23.04 -8.54
N PRO A 260 -25.06 23.83 -7.89
CA PRO A 260 -24.63 25.08 -8.48
C PRO A 260 -24.04 24.77 -9.86
N GLU A 261 -24.61 25.38 -10.90
CA GLU A 261 -24.19 25.15 -12.27
C GLU A 261 -22.68 25.35 -12.41
N TYR A 262 -22.07 24.51 -13.23
CA TYR A 262 -20.69 24.66 -13.66
C TYR A 262 -20.44 26.11 -14.13
N ALA A 263 -19.69 26.88 -13.33
CA ALA A 263 -19.08 28.11 -13.80
C ALA A 263 -18.13 27.76 -14.96
N LYS A 264 -18.63 27.85 -16.19
CA LYS A 264 -17.80 27.87 -17.40
C LYS A 264 -16.74 28.96 -17.21
N PRO A 265 -15.45 28.70 -17.45
CA PRO A 265 -14.49 29.79 -17.56
C PRO A 265 -14.93 30.66 -18.74
N ALA A 266 -15.23 31.93 -18.47
CA ALA A 266 -15.60 32.90 -19.49
C ALA A 266 -14.49 32.95 -20.54
N SER A 267 -14.81 32.53 -21.77
CA SER A 267 -14.01 32.78 -22.94
C SER A 267 -13.99 34.28 -23.17
N ASN A 268 -12.81 34.88 -22.99
CA ASN A 268 -12.52 36.19 -23.54
C ASN A 268 -12.59 36.07 -25.07
N ASP A 269 -13.65 36.59 -25.68
CA ASP A 269 -13.48 37.18 -27.00
C ASP A 269 -14.29 38.47 -27.15
N SER A 270 -13.57 39.41 -27.73
CA SER A 270 -13.89 40.82 -27.90
C SER A 270 -15.04 41.05 -28.88
N THR A 271 -15.85 42.10 -28.65
CA THR A 271 -16.10 43.19 -29.64
C THR A 271 -17.43 43.92 -29.35
N SER A 272 -17.33 45.26 -29.41
CA SER A 272 -18.38 46.24 -29.76
C SER A 272 -19.14 46.99 -28.65
N ALA A 273 -18.73 48.26 -28.54
CA ALA A 273 -19.56 49.47 -28.37
C ALA A 273 -19.94 49.97 -26.95
N ARG A 274 -19.14 50.94 -26.50
CA ARG A 274 -19.50 52.14 -25.70
C ARG A 274 -20.67 52.93 -26.33
N PRO A 275 -21.33 53.92 -25.68
CA PRO A 275 -20.86 54.78 -24.58
C PRO A 275 -21.88 54.94 -23.41
N THR A 276 -21.55 55.51 -22.25
CA THR A 276 -21.63 56.97 -21.97
C THR A 276 -21.09 57.28 -20.56
N ASP A 277 -20.29 58.34 -20.50
CA ASP A 277 -19.84 59.22 -19.40
C ASP A 277 -20.20 58.94 -17.93
N MET A 278 -19.20 58.98 -17.04
CA MET A 278 -18.81 60.22 -16.33
C MET A 278 -17.62 59.96 -15.38
N LEU A 279 -16.53 60.68 -15.65
CA LEU A 279 -15.55 61.31 -14.75
C LEU A 279 -15.48 60.86 -13.28
N ASP A 280 -14.35 60.27 -12.86
CA ASP A 280 -13.29 61.00 -12.13
C ASP A 280 -12.20 60.03 -11.61
N THR A 281 -10.94 60.34 -11.94
CA THR A 281 -9.73 59.91 -11.21
C THR A 281 -9.13 61.19 -10.62
N PRO A 282 -8.32 61.18 -9.53
CA PRO A 282 -6.97 60.62 -9.62
C PRO A 282 -6.50 60.03 -8.25
N PRO A 283 -5.18 59.85 -7.97
CA PRO A 283 -4.59 58.56 -7.61
C PRO A 283 -4.17 58.53 -6.13
N PHE A 284 -3.59 57.43 -5.63
CA PHE A 284 -2.27 57.44 -4.99
C PHE A 284 -1.94 56.16 -4.17
N LEU A 285 -0.67 55.79 -4.34
CA LEU A 285 0.29 55.16 -3.42
C LEU A 285 0.15 53.69 -2.98
N VAL A 286 1.04 52.92 -3.60
CA VAL A 286 1.94 51.92 -3.00
C VAL A 286 2.23 52.14 -1.51
N HIS A 287 2.09 51.09 -0.69
CA HIS A 287 3.12 50.81 0.31
C HIS A 287 3.32 49.30 0.52
N VAL A 288 4.54 48.90 0.23
CA VAL A 288 5.21 47.67 0.66
C VAL A 288 5.42 47.74 2.18
N GLY A 289 5.14 46.63 2.86
CA GLY A 289 5.49 46.30 4.23
C GLY A 289 5.28 44.81 4.43
#